data_AF-A0A803MYV0-F1
#
_entry.id   AF-A0A803MYV0-F1
#
_cell.length_a   1.000
_cell.length_b   1.000
_cell.length_c   1.000
_cell.angle_alpha   90.00
_cell.angle_beta   90.00
_cell.angle_gamma   90.00
#
_symmetry.space_group_name_H-M   'P 1'
#
loop_
_entity.id
_entity.type
_entity.pdbx_description
1 polymer ?
#
loop_
_entity_poly.entity_id
_entity_poly.type
_entity_poly.pdbx_seq_one_letter_code
_entity_poly.pdbx_strand_id
1 'polypeptide(L)' 'MVDQSVVNYGPLVSTERGDFLSAPFTKEEIRKAMFSVPKIKAPGLDGYNSSFYKMSWDIIGDDICYVV' A
#
# COMPACT_ATOMS: atom_id res chain seq x y z
N MET A 1 17.36 19.32 -12.83
CA MET A 1 17.94 19.17 -11.48
C MET A 1 16.96 19.75 -10.49
N VAL A 2 16.73 19.11 -9.35
CA VAL A 2 15.83 19.63 -8.31
C VAL A 2 16.46 20.86 -7.65
N ASP A 3 15.69 21.93 -7.47
CA ASP A 3 16.12 23.13 -6.75
C ASP A 3 16.13 22.87 -5.24
N GLN A 4 17.32 22.78 -4.66
CA GLN A 4 17.54 22.52 -3.24
C GLN A 4 17.00 23.64 -2.33
N SER A 5 16.92 24.88 -2.83
CA SER A 5 16.39 26.00 -2.04
C SER A 5 14.89 25.85 -1.77
N VAL A 6 14.15 25.24 -2.69
CA VAL A 6 12.72 24.96 -2.56
C VAL A 6 12.48 23.80 -1.58
N VAL A 7 13.29 22.73 -1.65
CA VAL A 7 13.16 21.56 -0.77
C VAL A 7 13.39 21.91 0.70
N ASN A 8 14.32 22.83 0.98
CA ASN A 8 14.71 23.21 2.33
C ASN A 8 13.81 24.29 2.97
N TYR A 9 12.76 24.76 2.27
CA TYR A 9 11.87 25.81 2.78
C TYR A 9 10.87 25.29 3.84
N GLY A 10 10.64 23.97 3.90
CA GLY A 10 9.68 23.34 4.80
C GLY A 10 10.30 22.32 5.75
N PRO A 11 9.52 21.80 6.72
CA PRO A 11 9.94 20.70 7.58
C PRO A 11 10.37 19.49 6.75
N LEU A 12 11.62 19.07 6.93
CA LEU A 12 12.13 17.86 6.30
C LEU A 12 11.71 16.63 7.09
N VAL A 13 11.52 15.52 6.38
CA VAL A 13 11.33 14.22 7.01
C VAL A 13 12.59 13.85 7.80
N SER A 14 12.43 13.40 9.05
CA SER A 14 13.57 12.87 9.79
C SER A 14 14.08 11.60 9.12
N THR A 15 15.36 11.29 9.29
CA THR A 15 15.96 10.04 8.76
C THR A 15 15.15 8.83 9.19
N GLU A 16 14.78 8.74 10.48
CA GLU A 16 13.96 7.64 11.02
C GLU A 16 12.61 7.47 10.30
N ARG A 17 11.95 8.59 9.96
CA ARG A 17 10.69 8.57 9.21
C ARG A 17 10.91 8.21 7.74
N GLY A 18 12.03 8.66 7.16
CA GLY A 18 12.44 8.27 5.82
C GLY A 18 12.69 6.76 5.73
N ASP A 19 13.39 6.20 6.72
CA ASP A 19 13.67 4.77 6.83
C ASP A 19 12.38 3.98 7.01
N PHE A 20 11.47 4.45 7.87
CA PHE A 20 10.14 3.84 8.03
C PHE A 20 9.33 3.83 6.73
N LEU A 21 9.30 4.94 5.99
CA LEU A 21 8.57 5.03 4.71
C LEU A 21 9.21 4.20 3.59
N SER A 22 10.51 3.90 3.72
CA SER A 22 11.27 3.09 2.75
C SER A 22 11.33 1.61 3.13
N ALA A 23 10.79 1.23 4.29
CA ALA A 23 10.79 -0.15 4.75
C ALA A 23 9.87 -1.02 3.88
N PRO A 24 10.22 -2.30 3.67
CA PRO A 24 9.34 -3.25 2.99
C PRO A 24 8.00 -3.40 3.70
N PHE A 25 6.92 -3.55 2.93
CA PHE A 25 5.60 -3.82 3.49
C PHE A 25 5.55 -5.21 4.13
N THR A 26 4.85 -5.31 5.24
CA THR A 26 4.56 -6.59 5.89
C THR A 26 3.26 -7.20 5.34
N LYS A 27 3.16 -8.54 5.39
CA LYS A 27 1.91 -9.25 5.02
C LYS A 27 0.68 -8.73 5.78
N GLU A 28 0.86 -8.36 7.05
CA GLU A 28 -0.21 -7.83 7.89
C GLU A 28 -0.67 -6.45 7.44
N GLU A 29 0.26 -5.56 7.05
CA GLU A 29 -0.09 -4.26 6.49
C GLU A 29 -0.86 -4.39 5.17
N ILE A 30 -0.43 -5.30 4.29
CA ILE A 30 -1.10 -5.59 3.02
C ILE A 30 -2.51 -6.13 3.28
N ARG A 31 -2.65 -7.11 4.17
CA ARG A 31 -3.96 -7.67 4.56
C ARG A 31 -4.85 -6.59 5.14
N LYS A 32 -4.37 -5.78 6.09
CA LYS A 32 -5.14 -4.72 6.74
C LYS A 32 -5.60 -3.68 5.71
N ALA A 33 -4.71 -3.26 4.82
CA ALA A 33 -5.04 -2.35 3.73
C ALA A 33 -6.14 -2.94 2.84
N MET A 34 -6.00 -4.20 2.41
CA MET A 34 -7.01 -4.87 1.58
C MET A 34 -8.38 -4.97 2.28
N PHE A 35 -8.38 -5.35 3.55
CA PHE A 35 -9.61 -5.52 4.33
C PHE A 35 -10.28 -4.20 4.72
N SER A 36 -9.55 -3.08 4.70
CA SER A 36 -10.12 -1.74 4.90
C SER A 36 -10.99 -1.25 3.74
N VAL A 37 -10.81 -1.78 2.53
CA VAL A 37 -11.54 -1.31 1.33
C VAL A 37 -13.02 -1.74 1.38
N PRO A 38 -14.01 -0.85 1.24
CA PRO A 38 -15.42 -1.24 1.23
C PRO A 38 -15.74 -2.29 0.15
N LYS A 39 -16.58 -3.28 0.49
CA LYS A 39 -16.97 -4.40 -0.39
C LYS A 39 -17.65 -3.94 -1.68
N ILE A 40 -18.40 -2.84 -1.60
CA ILE A 40 -19.19 -2.27 -2.70
C ILE A 40 -18.41 -1.27 -3.56
N LYS A 41 -17.09 -1.17 -3.36
CA LYS A 41 -16.26 -0.26 -4.16
C LYS A 41 -16.25 -0.73 -5.62
N ALA A 42 -16.21 0.23 -6.55
CA ALA A 42 -16.14 -0.05 -7.97
C ALA A 42 -14.95 -0.99 -8.29
N PRO A 43 -15.12 -1.91 -9.26
CA PRO A 43 -14.06 -2.82 -9.67
C PRO A 43 -12.87 -2.07 -10.28
N GLY A 44 -11.70 -2.70 -10.26
CA GLY A 44 -10.53 -2.21 -10.98
C GLY A 44 -10.64 -2.48 -12.49
N LEU A 45 -9.55 -2.21 -13.22
CA LEU A 45 -9.42 -2.58 -14.63
C LEU A 45 -9.45 -4.11 -14.86
N ASP A 46 -9.24 -4.87 -13.79
CA ASP A 46 -9.36 -6.33 -13.71
C ASP A 46 -10.81 -6.84 -13.68
N GLY A 47 -11.80 -5.95 -13.48
CA GLY A 47 -13.21 -6.30 -13.36
C GLY A 47 -13.61 -6.86 -11.99
N TYR A 48 -12.70 -6.97 -11.03
CA TYR A 48 -12.98 -7.48 -9.69
C TYR A 48 -13.07 -6.36 -8.67
N ASN A 49 -14.02 -6.47 -7.74
CA ASN A 49 -14.09 -5.57 -6.59
C ASN A 49 -13.38 -6.18 -5.37
N SER A 50 -13.24 -5.40 -4.31
CA SER A 50 -12.56 -5.82 -3.08
C SER A 50 -13.18 -7.06 -2.41
N SER A 51 -14.45 -7.38 -2.69
CA SER A 51 -15.09 -8.56 -2.13
C SER A 51 -14.47 -9.86 -2.64
N PHE A 52 -14.11 -9.92 -3.93
CA PHE A 52 -13.44 -11.08 -4.52
C PHE A 52 -12.13 -11.39 -3.79
N TYR A 53 -11.28 -10.38 -3.61
CA TYR A 53 -9.99 -10.50 -2.94
C TYR A 53 -10.13 -10.91 -1.47
N LYS A 54 -11.12 -10.35 -0.76
CA LYS A 54 -11.39 -10.73 0.64
C LYS A 54 -11.91 -12.15 0.79
N MET A 55 -12.78 -12.58 -0.12
CA MET A 55 -13.36 -13.94 -0.08
C MET A 55 -12.35 -15.01 -0.48
N SER A 56 -11.43 -14.68 -1.39
CA SER A 56 -10.43 -15.62 -1.89
C SER A 56 -9.09 -15.52 -1.16
N TRP A 57 -9.00 -14.73 -0.09
CA TRP A 57 -7.73 -14.39 0.56
C TRP A 57 -6.95 -15.62 1.03
N ASP A 58 -7.64 -16.65 1.51
CA ASP A 58 -6.99 -17.88 1.98
C ASP A 58 -6.33 -18.70 0.84
N ILE A 59 -6.66 -18.37 -0.42
CA ILE A 59 -6.11 -19.02 -1.62
C ILE A 59 -5.04 -18.13 -2.27
N ILE A 60 -5.34 -16.84 -2.48
CA ILE A 60 -4.49 -15.93 -3.27
C ILE A 60 -3.71 -14.90 -2.41
N GLY A 61 -3.97 -14.84 -1.11
CA GLY A 61 -3.43 -13.78 -0.24
C GLY A 61 -1.91 -13.81 -0.13
N ASP A 62 -1.31 -15.00 -0.13
CA ASP A 62 0.15 -15.13 -0.11
C ASP A 62 0.79 -14.70 -1.43
N ASP A 63 0.17 -15.02 -2.57
CA ASP A 63 0.63 -14.58 -3.89
C ASP A 63 0.57 -13.05 -3.99
N ILE A 64 -0.53 -12.44 -3.51
CA ILE A 64 -0.65 -10.97 -3.45
C ILE A 64 0.47 -10.36 -2.61
N CYS A 65 0.79 -10.95 -1.45
CA CYS A 65 1.85 -10.45 -0.58
C CYS A 65 3.26 -10.65 -1.15
N TYR A 66 3.45 -11.54 -2.13
CA TYR A 66 4.75 -11.75 -2.78
C TYR A 66 5.00 -10.80 -3.95
N VAL A 67 3.93 -10.31 -4.60
CA VAL A 67 4.01 -9.41 -5.76
C VAL A 67 4.17 -7.94 -5.34
N VAL A 68 3.77 -7.60 -4.12
CA VAL A 68 3.89 -6.25 -3.52
C VAL A 68 5.27 -6.08 -2.87
#